data_AF-A0A8S3TXI4-F1
#
_entry.id   AF-A0A8S3TXI4-F1
#
_cell.length_a   1.000
_cell.length_b   1.000
_cell.length_c   1.000
_cell.angle_alpha   90.00
_cell.angle_beta   90.00
_cell.angle_gamma   90.00
#
_symmetry.space_group_name_H-M   'P 1'
#
loop_
_entity.id
_entity.type
_entity.pdbx_description
1 polymer ?
#
loop_
_entity_poly.entity_id
_entity_poly.type
_entity_poly.pdbx_seq_one_letter_code
_entity_poly.pdbx_strand_id
1 'polypeptide(L)'
;MLPTFQKCAGEPPVNEEWTCFTCRGIQHPQMLYSSEFSLEDAQADAINMIELSIKHLMEDSAMKLNPEFGKTVTLCLSNLENPKLRSMESVKNVCSNIITEIWPSIVTSDEKAMLNCRFENKTALFHKIRSAPSMILKMKELFKVLEVPNGAMTMFILQFLLPKLFQVLIKKRTKEMPTAEPEKVFKLDRTEEQVLRYTAGYVCRKLSRHFKRYPRNDTAKVCAEIVDSFHKSSITRTYNFLSYTKQWIDLINRGGVYEINDDVFIFFRRMELVVRQYLNDSDASLSVSKDILEKKI
;
A
#
# COMPACT_ATOMS: atom_id res chain seq x y z
N MET A 1 -62.03 -8.67 -6.60
CA MET A 1 -61.43 -8.65 -5.25
C MET A 1 -60.00 -9.17 -5.39
N LEU A 2 -59.03 -8.26 -5.36
CA LEU A 2 -57.60 -8.56 -5.44
C LEU A 2 -57.00 -8.39 -4.03
N PRO A 3 -56.06 -9.25 -3.59
CA PRO A 3 -55.47 -9.12 -2.27
C PRO A 3 -54.44 -7.99 -2.27
N THR A 4 -54.62 -7.09 -1.30
CA THR A 4 -53.72 -5.99 -0.95
C THR A 4 -52.42 -6.56 -0.36
N PHE A 5 -51.29 -6.32 -1.03
CA PHE A 5 -49.96 -6.62 -0.48
C PHE A 5 -49.59 -5.58 0.58
N GLN A 6 -49.50 -6.04 1.82
CA GLN A 6 -49.06 -5.26 2.97
C GLN A 6 -47.53 -5.10 2.92
N LYS A 7 -47.07 -3.85 2.81
CA LYS A 7 -45.64 -3.49 2.87
C LYS A 7 -45.11 -3.70 4.29
N CYS A 8 -44.28 -4.73 4.50
CA CYS A 8 -43.39 -4.80 5.65
C CYS A 8 -42.07 -4.09 5.29
N ALA A 9 -42.02 -2.78 5.49
CA ALA A 9 -40.78 -2.02 5.53
C ALA A 9 -40.26 -2.07 6.98
N GLY A 10 -39.51 -3.11 7.30
CA GLY A 10 -38.62 -3.13 8.46
C GLY A 10 -37.23 -2.76 7.98
N GLU A 11 -36.80 -1.53 8.22
CA GLU A 11 -35.41 -1.12 8.04
C GLU A 11 -34.53 -1.95 8.99
N PRO A 12 -33.42 -2.55 8.52
CA PRO A 12 -32.45 -3.14 9.43
C PRO A 12 -31.79 -2.03 10.24
N PRO A 13 -31.54 -2.22 11.55
CA PRO A 13 -30.86 -1.21 12.36
C PRO A 13 -29.44 -1.01 11.83
N VAL A 14 -29.20 0.17 11.25
CA VAL A 14 -27.88 0.70 10.92
C VAL A 14 -27.27 1.20 12.23
N ASN A 15 -26.70 0.29 13.03
CA ASN A 15 -25.87 0.63 14.18
C ASN A 15 -24.97 -0.56 14.54
N GLU A 16 -24.08 -0.92 13.62
CA GLU A 16 -22.81 -1.53 14.00
C GLU A 16 -21.71 -0.54 13.60
N GLU A 17 -21.46 0.40 14.50
CA GLU A 17 -20.20 1.13 14.50
C GLU A 17 -19.08 0.08 14.58
N TRP A 18 -18.38 -0.13 13.47
CA TRP A 18 -17.06 -0.72 13.46
C TRP A 18 -16.14 0.25 14.21
N THR A 19 -16.22 0.24 15.52
CA THR A 19 -15.22 0.84 16.38
C THR A 19 -13.95 0.05 16.11
N CYS A 20 -13.11 0.61 15.23
CA CYS A 20 -11.71 0.25 15.10
C CYS A 20 -11.20 0.06 16.53
N PHE A 21 -10.74 -1.15 16.85
CA PHE A 21 -10.27 -1.52 18.18
C PHE A 21 -9.26 -0.47 18.63
N THR A 22 -9.74 0.51 19.40
CA THR A 22 -8.90 1.59 19.88
C THR A 22 -7.92 0.93 20.84
N CYS A 23 -6.64 0.90 20.45
CA CYS A 23 -5.53 0.55 21.30
C CYS A 23 -5.44 1.61 22.42
N ARG A 24 -6.39 1.59 23.36
CA ARG A 24 -6.37 2.43 24.56
C ARG A 24 -5.41 1.77 25.54
N GLY A 25 -4.24 2.36 25.71
CA GLY A 25 -3.44 2.18 26.93
C GLY A 25 -2.01 1.67 26.77
N ILE A 26 -1.54 1.29 25.58
CA ILE A 26 -0.12 0.99 25.40
C ILE A 26 0.59 2.28 24.99
N GLN A 27 1.12 2.99 25.98
CA GLN A 27 2.09 4.06 25.75
C GLN A 27 3.39 3.40 25.28
N HIS A 28 3.53 3.23 23.96
CA HIS A 28 4.82 2.91 23.40
C HIS A 28 5.76 4.10 23.67
N PRO A 29 7.00 3.86 24.13
CA PRO A 29 7.98 4.92 24.25
C PRO A 29 8.06 5.63 22.90
N GLN A 30 7.79 6.93 22.91
CA GLN A 30 7.93 7.77 21.72
C GLN A 30 9.42 7.77 21.36
N MET A 31 9.82 6.89 20.45
CA MET A 31 11.08 7.07 19.75
C MET A 31 10.93 8.34 18.93
N LEU A 32 11.44 9.43 19.49
CA LEU A 32 11.60 10.72 18.83
C LEU A 32 12.65 10.52 17.72
N TYR A 33 12.19 10.05 16.56
CA TYR A 33 12.99 10.08 15.36
C TYR A 33 13.03 11.53 14.86
N SER A 34 14.06 12.28 15.25
CA SER A 34 14.38 13.54 14.56
C SER A 34 14.95 13.15 13.20
N SER A 35 14.16 13.26 12.12
CA SER A 35 14.75 13.19 10.78
C SER A 35 15.60 14.43 10.58
N GLU A 36 16.87 14.29 10.21
CA GLU A 36 17.76 15.42 9.94
C GLU A 36 17.29 16.16 8.68
N PHE A 37 16.64 15.46 7.75
CA PHE A 37 16.07 16.02 6.54
C PHE A 37 14.83 16.93 6.79
N SER A 38 15.08 18.24 6.79
CA SER A 38 14.12 19.30 7.05
C SER A 38 13.36 19.77 5.80
N LEU A 39 12.38 20.68 5.96
CA LEU A 39 11.69 21.30 4.83
C LEU A 39 12.66 22.17 4.04
N GLU A 40 13.53 22.88 4.75
CA GLU A 40 14.53 23.78 4.22
C GLU A 40 15.51 23.03 3.31
N ASP A 41 15.95 21.83 3.72
CA ASP A 41 16.78 20.95 2.88
C ASP A 41 16.03 20.49 1.63
N ALA A 42 14.75 20.15 1.76
CA ALA A 42 13.90 19.74 0.65
C ALA A 42 13.66 20.88 -0.35
N GLN A 43 13.51 22.11 0.14
CA GLN A 43 13.38 23.31 -0.68
C GLN A 43 14.70 23.64 -1.39
N ALA A 44 15.84 23.52 -0.70
CA ALA A 44 17.16 23.73 -1.28
C ALA A 44 17.48 22.72 -2.39
N ASP A 45 17.02 21.47 -2.26
CA ASP A 45 17.21 20.38 -3.22
C ASP A 45 16.02 20.20 -4.21
N ALA A 46 15.03 21.12 -4.21
CA ALA A 46 13.73 20.92 -4.87
C ALA A 46 13.85 20.60 -6.37
N ILE A 47 14.74 21.29 -7.08
CA ILE A 47 14.97 21.04 -8.52
C ILE A 47 15.50 19.63 -8.75
N ASN A 48 16.49 19.19 -7.99
CA ASN A 48 17.07 17.85 -8.11
C ASN A 48 16.03 16.77 -7.80
N MET A 49 15.13 17.02 -6.84
CA MET A 49 14.08 16.06 -6.51
C MET A 49 13.07 15.90 -7.64
N ILE A 50 12.67 17.01 -8.27
CA ILE A 50 11.78 16.96 -9.43
C ILE A 50 12.49 16.30 -10.62
N GLU A 51 13.76 16.64 -10.87
CA GLU A 51 14.58 16.02 -11.92
C GLU A 51 14.68 14.50 -11.73
N LEU A 52 15.01 14.04 -10.53
CA LEU A 52 15.08 12.62 -10.18
C LEU A 52 13.72 11.93 -10.35
N SER A 53 12.63 12.62 -10.02
CA SER A 53 11.27 12.10 -10.18
C SER A 53 10.89 11.95 -11.65
N ILE A 54 11.31 12.87 -12.51
CA ILE A 54 11.15 12.77 -13.97
C ILE A 54 11.99 11.62 -14.52
N LYS A 55 13.22 11.42 -14.04
CA LYS A 55 14.07 10.28 -14.43
C LYS A 55 13.41 8.93 -14.08
N HIS A 56 12.91 8.77 -12.84
CA HIS A 56 12.16 7.58 -12.45
C HIS A 56 10.86 7.39 -13.26
N LEU A 57 10.27 8.49 -13.71
CA LEU A 57 9.08 8.46 -14.56
C LEU A 57 9.42 7.94 -15.97
N MET A 58 10.59 8.30 -16.53
CA MET A 58 11.08 7.78 -17.82
C MET A 58 11.35 6.27 -17.82
N GLU A 59 11.71 5.70 -16.67
CA GLU A 59 11.93 4.27 -16.50
C GLU A 59 10.62 3.46 -16.44
N ASP A 60 9.48 4.13 -16.27
CA ASP A 60 8.18 3.48 -16.12
C ASP A 60 7.71 2.85 -17.44
N SER A 61 7.19 1.62 -17.35
CA SER A 61 6.63 0.89 -18.50
C SER A 61 5.53 1.67 -19.23
N ALA A 62 4.79 2.54 -18.53
CA ALA A 62 3.75 3.38 -19.12
C ALA A 62 4.29 4.33 -20.21
N MET A 63 5.57 4.74 -20.12
CA MET A 63 6.20 5.59 -21.14
C MET A 63 6.35 4.89 -22.48
N LYS A 64 6.53 3.57 -22.46
CA LYS A 64 6.71 2.77 -23.67
C LYS A 64 5.40 2.63 -24.46
N LEU A 65 4.26 2.85 -23.82
CA LEU A 65 2.94 2.68 -24.44
C LEU A 65 2.48 3.92 -25.22
N ASN A 66 3.01 5.10 -24.92
CA ASN A 66 2.60 6.34 -25.58
C ASN A 66 3.82 7.21 -25.96
N PRO A 67 4.24 7.20 -27.24
CA PRO A 67 5.41 7.97 -27.70
C PRO A 67 5.31 9.48 -27.47
N GLU A 68 4.12 10.07 -27.60
CA GLU A 68 3.90 11.51 -27.40
C GLU A 68 4.06 11.92 -25.93
N PHE A 69 3.61 11.05 -25.03
CA PHE A 69 3.84 11.21 -23.60
C PHE A 69 5.34 11.16 -23.27
N GLY A 70 6.06 10.16 -23.80
CA GLY A 70 7.51 10.04 -23.64
C GLY A 70 8.29 11.25 -24.18
N LYS A 71 7.91 11.79 -25.34
CA LYS A 71 8.50 13.02 -25.92
C LYS A 71 8.30 14.22 -24.99
N THR A 72 7.10 14.39 -24.44
CA THR A 72 6.78 15.52 -23.56
C THR A 72 7.55 15.43 -22.23
N VAL A 73 7.68 14.23 -21.66
CA VAL A 73 8.49 13.98 -20.46
C VAL A 73 9.98 14.23 -20.74
N THR A 74 10.49 13.80 -21.90
CA THR A 74 11.87 14.03 -22.33
C THR A 74 12.15 15.53 -22.52
N LEU A 75 11.22 16.28 -23.11
CA LEU A 75 11.32 17.72 -23.23
C LEU A 75 11.35 18.40 -21.85
N CYS A 76 10.47 17.99 -20.94
CA CYS A 76 10.44 18.49 -19.56
C CYS A 76 11.79 18.27 -18.86
N LEU A 77 12.37 17.06 -18.97
CA LEU A 77 13.69 16.76 -18.41
C LEU A 77 14.78 17.61 -19.05
N SER A 78 14.80 17.70 -20.39
CA SER A 78 15.83 18.45 -21.13
C SER A 78 15.81 19.93 -20.76
N ASN A 79 14.61 20.51 -20.58
CA ASN A 79 14.47 21.91 -20.18
C ASN A 79 14.84 22.12 -18.71
N LEU A 80 14.59 21.13 -17.84
CA LEU A 80 15.02 21.20 -16.43
C LEU A 80 16.54 21.03 -16.26
N GLU A 81 17.18 20.22 -17.11
CA GLU A 81 18.65 20.03 -17.13
C GLU A 81 19.39 21.22 -17.78
N ASN A 82 18.69 22.07 -18.54
CA ASN A 82 19.27 23.26 -19.15
C ASN A 82 19.77 24.26 -18.07
N PRO A 83 21.09 24.57 -18.01
CA PRO A 83 21.66 25.43 -16.97
C PRO A 83 21.03 26.82 -16.90
N LYS A 84 20.62 27.38 -18.04
CA LYS A 84 19.98 28.70 -18.10
C LYS A 84 18.64 28.68 -17.37
N LEU A 85 17.75 27.76 -17.75
CA LEU A 85 16.44 27.61 -17.12
C LEU A 85 16.56 27.22 -15.64
N ARG A 86 17.44 26.26 -15.34
CA ARG A 86 17.73 25.81 -13.97
C ARG A 86 18.19 26.94 -13.03
N SER A 87 18.91 27.92 -13.55
CA SER A 87 19.36 29.08 -12.78
C SER A 87 18.27 30.14 -12.56
N MET A 88 17.16 30.08 -13.31
CA MET A 88 16.08 31.06 -13.21
C MET A 88 15.37 30.97 -11.85
N GLU A 89 15.15 32.13 -11.26
CA GLU A 89 14.50 32.26 -9.96
C GLU A 89 13.04 31.77 -10.01
N SER A 90 12.36 31.93 -11.15
CA SER A 90 11.01 31.39 -11.35
C SER A 90 10.95 29.86 -11.24
N VAL A 91 11.93 29.14 -11.81
CA VAL A 91 11.99 27.67 -11.72
C VAL A 91 12.20 27.25 -10.27
N LYS A 92 13.18 27.87 -9.58
CA LYS A 92 13.47 27.58 -8.17
C LYS A 92 12.25 27.79 -7.28
N ASN A 93 11.58 28.93 -7.44
CA ASN A 93 10.39 29.28 -6.66
C ASN A 93 9.24 28.30 -6.89
N VAL A 94 8.93 27.96 -8.14
CA VAL A 94 7.85 27.02 -8.44
C VAL A 94 8.16 25.62 -7.89
N CYS A 95 9.38 25.13 -8.06
CA CYS A 95 9.81 23.84 -7.51
C CYS A 95 9.71 23.82 -5.98
N SER A 96 10.21 24.86 -5.30
CA SER A 96 10.13 25.00 -3.85
C SER A 96 8.68 25.05 -3.35
N ASN A 97 7.80 25.77 -4.05
CA ASN A 97 6.38 25.86 -3.72
C ASN A 97 5.66 24.51 -3.86
N ILE A 98 6.02 23.68 -4.85
CA ILE A 98 5.47 22.32 -5.00
C ILE A 98 5.91 21.45 -3.81
N ILE A 99 7.19 21.46 -3.45
CA ILE A 99 7.70 20.72 -2.29
C ILE A 99 6.99 21.14 -1.01
N THR A 100 6.88 22.45 -0.79
CA THR A 100 6.21 23.04 0.39
C THR A 100 4.77 22.55 0.52
N GLU A 101 4.04 22.44 -0.60
CA GLU A 101 2.65 22.00 -0.57
C GLU A 101 2.52 20.48 -0.34
N ILE A 102 3.47 19.67 -0.80
CA ILE A 102 3.50 18.22 -0.55
C ILE A 102 3.95 17.91 0.88
N TRP A 103 4.84 18.74 1.45
CA TRP A 103 5.51 18.48 2.72
C TRP A 103 4.60 18.09 3.89
N PRO A 104 3.42 18.72 4.10
CA PRO A 104 2.48 18.29 5.14
C PRO A 104 2.15 16.80 5.07
N SER A 105 1.97 16.22 3.87
CA SER A 105 1.71 14.79 3.69
C SER A 105 2.88 13.89 4.09
N ILE A 106 4.11 14.41 4.03
CA ILE A 106 5.32 13.71 4.44
C ILE A 106 5.43 13.67 5.98
N VAL A 107 5.13 14.79 6.66
CA VAL A 107 5.30 14.94 8.12
C VAL A 107 4.11 14.48 8.96
N THR A 108 2.88 14.46 8.42
CA THR A 108 1.61 14.22 9.17
C THR A 108 1.55 12.91 9.96
N SER A 109 2.50 12.00 9.76
CA SER A 109 2.52 10.71 10.46
C SER A 109 3.74 10.44 11.31
N ASP A 110 4.56 11.45 11.56
CA ASP A 110 5.72 11.27 12.43
C ASP A 110 5.28 11.15 13.91
N GLU A 111 4.08 11.65 14.24
CA GLU A 111 3.50 11.62 15.59
C GLU A 111 2.76 10.30 15.95
N LYS A 112 2.38 9.47 14.97
CA LYS A 112 1.53 8.28 15.23
C LYS A 112 2.36 7.06 15.62
N ALA A 113 1.91 6.19 16.53
CA ALA A 113 2.71 5.03 16.96
C ALA A 113 2.78 3.88 15.94
N MET A 114 1.71 3.60 15.19
CA MET A 114 1.62 2.41 14.31
C MET A 114 1.99 2.71 12.85
N LEU A 115 2.93 1.94 12.28
CA LEU A 115 3.44 2.08 10.91
C LEU A 115 2.35 2.08 9.83
N ASN A 116 1.38 1.15 9.89
CA ASN A 116 0.31 1.06 8.89
C ASN A 116 -0.56 2.32 8.88
N CYS A 117 -0.96 2.79 10.06
CA CYS A 117 -1.68 4.04 10.20
C CYS A 117 -0.85 5.22 9.69
N ARG A 118 0.49 5.20 9.84
CA ARG A 118 1.33 6.27 9.28
C ARG A 118 1.20 6.31 7.76
N PHE A 119 1.42 5.18 7.09
CA PHE A 119 1.41 5.15 5.63
C PHE A 119 0.06 5.54 5.03
N GLU A 120 -1.04 5.06 5.60
CA GLU A 120 -2.40 5.40 5.15
C GLU A 120 -2.69 6.90 5.27
N ASN A 121 -2.29 7.54 6.38
CA ASN A 121 -2.51 8.97 6.57
C ASN A 121 -1.64 9.82 5.64
N LYS A 122 -0.36 9.47 5.47
CA LYS A 122 0.52 10.14 4.48
C LYS A 122 -0.11 10.07 3.09
N THR A 123 -0.57 8.89 2.69
CA THR A 123 -1.17 8.63 1.36
C THR A 123 -2.50 9.36 1.18
N ALA A 124 -3.39 9.34 2.18
CA ALA A 124 -4.67 10.02 2.13
C ALA A 124 -4.51 11.55 1.99
N LEU A 125 -3.63 12.16 2.80
CA LEU A 125 -3.36 13.59 2.70
C LEU A 125 -2.68 13.96 1.39
N PHE A 126 -1.73 13.13 0.92
CA PHE A 126 -1.11 13.31 -0.39
C PHE A 126 -2.14 13.28 -1.52
N HIS A 127 -3.08 12.34 -1.52
CA HIS A 127 -4.14 12.30 -2.53
C HIS A 127 -5.02 13.54 -2.51
N LYS A 128 -5.32 14.10 -1.33
CA LYS A 128 -6.04 15.37 -1.20
C LYS A 128 -5.25 16.54 -1.81
N ILE A 129 -3.95 16.64 -1.51
CA ILE A 129 -3.06 17.67 -2.05
C ILE A 129 -2.91 17.55 -3.56
N ARG A 130 -2.66 16.34 -4.06
CA ARG A 130 -2.46 16.07 -5.50
C ARG A 130 -3.65 16.49 -6.36
N SER A 131 -4.86 16.30 -5.83
CA SER A 131 -6.11 16.66 -6.51
C SER A 131 -6.54 18.10 -6.26
N ALA A 132 -5.81 18.87 -5.43
CA ALA A 132 -6.17 20.24 -5.10
C ALA A 132 -5.94 21.18 -6.30
N PRO A 133 -6.83 22.16 -6.54
CA PRO A 133 -6.65 23.14 -7.62
C PRO A 133 -5.33 23.92 -7.50
N SER A 134 -4.89 24.22 -6.29
CA SER A 134 -3.63 24.91 -6.00
C SER A 134 -2.41 24.15 -6.53
N MET A 135 -2.35 22.83 -6.30
CA MET A 135 -1.28 21.97 -6.80
C MET A 135 -1.29 21.91 -8.33
N ILE A 136 -2.48 21.76 -8.94
CA ILE A 136 -2.62 21.74 -10.40
C ILE A 136 -2.13 23.04 -11.02
N LEU A 137 -2.41 24.20 -10.40
CA LEU A 137 -1.94 25.50 -10.86
C LEU A 137 -0.41 25.60 -10.79
N LYS A 138 0.22 25.20 -9.68
CA LYS A 138 1.69 25.22 -9.54
C LYS A 138 2.38 24.32 -10.57
N MET A 139 1.81 23.15 -10.85
CA MET A 139 2.33 22.26 -11.88
C MET A 139 2.19 22.85 -13.30
N LYS A 140 1.08 23.52 -13.60
CA LYS A 140 0.92 24.25 -14.87
C LYS A 140 1.92 25.40 -14.99
N GLU A 141 2.18 26.10 -13.89
CA GLU A 141 3.21 27.14 -13.84
C GLU A 141 4.60 26.56 -14.11
N LEU A 142 4.93 25.41 -13.51
CA LEU A 142 6.18 24.70 -13.77
C LEU A 142 6.32 24.38 -15.26
N PHE A 143 5.30 23.78 -15.88
CA PHE A 143 5.33 23.45 -17.31
C PHE A 143 5.44 24.69 -18.19
N LYS A 144 4.82 25.81 -17.80
CA LYS A 144 4.94 27.08 -18.52
C LYS A 144 6.37 27.61 -18.46
N VAL A 145 7.01 27.59 -17.28
CA VAL A 145 8.40 28.07 -17.12
C VAL A 145 9.39 27.13 -17.82
N LEU A 146 9.10 25.83 -17.86
CA LEU A 146 9.85 24.84 -18.62
C LEU A 146 9.48 24.80 -20.11
N GLU A 147 8.71 25.77 -20.63
CA GLU A 147 8.33 25.86 -22.04
C GLU A 147 7.69 24.57 -22.60
N VAL A 148 7.04 23.77 -21.75
CA VAL A 148 6.34 22.55 -22.15
C VAL A 148 4.97 22.95 -22.70
N PRO A 149 4.60 22.52 -23.93
CA PRO A 149 3.32 22.86 -24.52
C PRO A 149 2.15 22.46 -23.62
N ASN A 150 1.25 23.40 -23.35
CA ASN A 150 0.06 23.12 -22.58
C ASN A 150 -0.91 22.26 -23.41
N GLY A 151 -1.29 21.09 -22.89
CA GLY A 151 -2.17 20.16 -23.59
C GLY A 151 -2.63 19.02 -22.68
N ALA A 152 -3.41 18.08 -23.20
CA ALA A 152 -3.90 16.95 -22.40
C ALA A 152 -2.77 16.14 -21.74
N MET A 153 -1.60 16.06 -22.40
CA MET A 153 -0.43 15.36 -21.88
C MET A 153 0.12 15.95 -20.58
N THR A 154 0.01 17.26 -20.34
CA THR A 154 0.52 17.87 -19.09
C THR A 154 -0.23 17.37 -17.86
N MET A 155 -1.54 17.11 -17.99
CA MET A 155 -2.34 16.53 -16.92
C MET A 155 -1.96 15.07 -16.65
N PHE A 156 -1.62 14.30 -17.69
CA PHE A 156 -1.09 12.94 -17.51
C PHE A 156 0.27 12.98 -16.81
N ILE A 157 1.17 13.89 -17.20
CA ILE A 157 2.49 14.01 -16.56
C ILE A 157 2.30 14.31 -15.07
N LEU A 158 1.43 15.25 -14.73
CA LEU A 158 1.10 15.59 -13.34
C LEU A 158 0.67 14.36 -12.53
N GLN A 159 -0.23 13.54 -13.09
CA GLN A 159 -0.78 12.37 -12.43
C GLN A 159 0.30 11.34 -12.05
N PHE A 160 1.33 11.19 -12.88
CA PHE A 160 2.41 10.23 -12.66
C PHE A 160 3.65 10.82 -11.96
N LEU A 161 3.95 12.10 -12.18
CA LEU A 161 5.12 12.77 -11.62
C LEU A 161 4.97 13.00 -10.12
N LEU A 162 3.80 13.47 -9.65
CA LEU A 162 3.58 13.76 -8.23
C LEU A 162 3.77 12.51 -7.34
N PRO A 163 3.26 11.31 -7.69
CA PRO A 163 3.57 10.09 -6.94
C PRO A 163 5.05 9.75 -6.88
N LYS A 164 5.82 9.94 -7.97
CA LYS A 164 7.26 9.69 -7.97
C LYS A 164 7.99 10.70 -7.07
N LEU A 165 7.58 11.97 -7.11
CA LEU A 165 8.11 13.02 -6.23
C LEU A 165 7.84 12.72 -4.76
N PHE A 166 6.62 12.29 -4.44
CA PHE A 166 6.26 11.85 -3.10
C PHE A 166 7.14 10.68 -2.62
N GLN A 167 7.39 9.68 -3.47
CA GLN A 167 8.28 8.56 -3.16
C GLN A 167 9.74 9.00 -2.95
N VAL A 168 10.25 9.93 -3.77
CA VAL A 168 11.61 10.50 -3.63
C VAL A 168 11.75 11.22 -2.29
N LEU A 169 10.77 12.06 -1.93
CA LEU A 169 10.75 12.80 -0.66
C LEU A 169 10.70 11.86 0.54
N ILE A 170 9.82 10.84 0.52
CA ILE A 170 9.78 9.82 1.57
C ILE A 170 11.13 9.13 1.68
N LYS A 171 11.70 8.65 0.55
CA LYS A 171 12.96 7.92 0.54
C LYS A 171 14.13 8.75 1.06
N LYS A 172 14.20 10.05 0.74
CA LYS A 172 15.21 10.97 1.28
C LYS A 172 15.08 11.11 2.79
N ARG A 173 13.86 11.38 3.29
CA ARG A 173 13.58 11.49 4.72
C ARG A 173 13.83 10.18 5.47
N THR A 174 13.54 9.03 4.88
CA THR A 174 13.71 7.71 5.52
C THR A 174 15.11 7.12 5.35
N LYS A 175 15.93 7.57 4.38
CA LYS A 175 17.30 7.05 4.18
C LYS A 175 18.26 7.40 5.32
N GLU A 176 17.93 8.42 6.11
CA GLU A 176 18.63 8.75 7.35
C GLU A 176 18.16 7.89 8.53
N MET A 177 17.02 7.19 8.40
CA MET A 177 16.77 6.07 9.29
C MET A 177 17.78 4.99 8.92
N PRO A 178 18.48 4.36 9.90
CA PRO A 178 19.43 3.30 9.64
C PRO A 178 18.76 2.34 8.67
N THR A 179 19.35 2.26 7.46
CA THR A 179 18.83 1.38 6.42
C THR A 179 18.81 0.02 7.07
N ALA A 180 17.59 -0.51 7.30
CA ALA A 180 17.42 -1.81 7.91
C ALA A 180 18.44 -2.74 7.24
N GLU A 181 19.27 -3.39 8.04
CA GLU A 181 20.31 -4.29 7.56
C GLU A 181 19.75 -5.14 6.41
N PRO A 182 20.56 -5.42 5.37
CA PRO A 182 20.10 -6.06 4.13
C PRO A 182 19.05 -7.10 4.44
N GLU A 183 17.83 -6.85 3.93
CA GLU A 183 16.61 -7.63 4.19
C GLU A 183 16.99 -9.06 4.52
N LYS A 184 16.93 -9.43 5.81
CA LYS A 184 17.17 -10.82 6.20
C LYS A 184 16.20 -11.63 5.36
N VAL A 185 16.73 -12.42 4.43
CA VAL A 185 15.90 -13.23 3.54
C VAL A 185 15.30 -14.31 4.43
N PHE A 186 14.13 -14.00 5.00
CA PHE A 186 13.39 -14.95 5.80
C PHE A 186 12.99 -16.09 4.88
N LYS A 187 13.45 -17.29 5.23
CA LYS A 187 13.05 -18.52 4.56
C LYS A 187 12.18 -19.27 5.56
N LEU A 188 11.00 -19.67 5.10
CA LEU A 188 10.17 -20.59 5.85
C LEU A 188 10.79 -21.97 5.76
N ASP A 189 10.87 -22.67 6.89
CA ASP A 189 11.22 -24.07 6.88
C ASP A 189 10.07 -24.93 6.32
N ARG A 190 10.35 -26.21 6.07
CA ARG A 190 9.38 -27.14 5.48
C ARG A 190 8.12 -27.30 6.34
N THR A 191 8.27 -27.27 7.67
CA THR A 191 7.19 -27.43 8.64
C THR A 191 6.34 -26.17 8.68
N GLU A 192 6.96 -25.00 8.66
CA GLU A 192 6.29 -23.70 8.58
C GLU A 192 5.47 -23.58 7.29
N GLU A 193 6.00 -24.02 6.15
CA GLU A 193 5.27 -24.03 4.88
C GLU A 193 4.05 -24.98 4.90
N GLN A 194 4.18 -26.14 5.55
CA GLN A 194 3.08 -27.07 5.78
C GLN A 194 1.98 -26.44 6.65
N VAL A 195 2.36 -25.89 7.80
CA VAL A 195 1.45 -25.20 8.74
C VAL A 195 0.79 -24.00 8.07
N LEU A 196 1.54 -23.21 7.30
CA LEU A 196 1.02 -22.04 6.60
C LEU A 196 -0.04 -22.44 5.58
N ARG A 197 0.18 -23.53 4.82
CA ARG A 197 -0.82 -24.01 3.86
C ARG A 197 -2.11 -24.47 4.54
N TYR A 198 -2.00 -25.13 5.68
CA TYR A 198 -3.16 -25.52 6.48
C TYR A 198 -3.92 -24.30 7.02
N THR A 199 -3.19 -23.32 7.57
CA THR A 199 -3.76 -22.06 8.08
C THR A 199 -4.47 -21.29 6.97
N ALA A 200 -3.86 -21.19 5.79
CA ALA A 200 -4.46 -20.56 4.62
C ALA A 200 -5.78 -21.24 4.22
N GLY A 201 -5.83 -22.59 4.23
CA GLY A 201 -7.07 -23.33 4.04
C GLY A 201 -8.13 -22.99 5.09
N TYR A 202 -7.76 -22.90 6.36
CA TYR A 202 -8.69 -22.48 7.42
C TYR A 202 -9.25 -21.06 7.20
N VAL A 203 -8.40 -20.11 6.79
CA VAL A 203 -8.80 -18.74 6.45
C VAL A 203 -9.79 -18.74 5.28
N CYS A 204 -9.49 -19.42 4.17
CA CYS A 204 -10.39 -19.54 3.03
C CYS A 204 -11.74 -20.15 3.42
N ARG A 205 -11.74 -21.20 4.26
CA ARG A 205 -12.98 -21.81 4.79
C ARG A 205 -13.82 -20.81 5.57
N LYS A 206 -13.19 -20.00 6.43
CA LYS A 206 -13.88 -18.99 7.23
C LYS A 206 -14.45 -17.87 6.36
N LEU A 207 -13.69 -17.39 5.38
CA LEU A 207 -14.15 -16.39 4.41
C LEU A 207 -15.34 -16.90 3.58
N SER A 208 -15.26 -18.12 3.03
CA SER A 208 -16.37 -18.69 2.24
C SER A 208 -17.64 -18.82 3.10
N ARG A 209 -17.52 -19.36 4.33
CA ARG A 209 -18.64 -19.42 5.28
C ARG A 209 -19.19 -18.06 5.65
N HIS A 210 -18.34 -17.05 5.79
CA HIS A 210 -18.77 -15.69 6.10
C HIS A 210 -19.58 -15.10 4.94
N PHE A 211 -19.06 -15.11 3.71
CA PHE A 211 -19.76 -14.53 2.56
C PHE A 211 -21.05 -15.28 2.21
N LYS A 212 -21.06 -16.61 2.35
CA LYS A 212 -22.27 -17.44 2.11
C LYS A 212 -23.41 -17.17 3.10
N ARG A 213 -23.18 -16.49 4.22
CA ARG A 213 -24.26 -16.05 5.15
C ARG A 213 -25.09 -14.90 4.60
N TYR A 214 -24.62 -14.20 3.56
CA TYR A 214 -25.28 -13.01 3.02
C TYR A 214 -25.76 -13.23 1.57
N PRO A 215 -26.68 -14.17 1.31
CA PRO A 215 -27.08 -14.56 -0.05
C PRO A 215 -27.84 -13.47 -0.83
N ARG A 216 -28.23 -12.37 -0.18
CA ARG A 216 -28.90 -11.23 -0.82
C ARG A 216 -27.95 -10.10 -1.22
N ASN A 217 -26.67 -10.17 -0.84
CA ASN A 217 -25.66 -9.15 -1.17
C ASN A 217 -24.84 -9.62 -2.38
N ASP A 218 -24.95 -8.91 -3.51
CA ASP A 218 -24.28 -9.32 -4.75
C ASP A 218 -22.75 -9.26 -4.65
N THR A 219 -22.20 -8.28 -3.94
CA THR A 219 -20.76 -8.24 -3.64
C THR A 219 -20.33 -9.46 -2.82
N ALA A 220 -21.13 -9.88 -1.83
CA ALA A 220 -20.83 -11.07 -1.04
C ALA A 220 -20.88 -12.35 -1.88
N LYS A 221 -21.79 -12.46 -2.86
CA LYS A 221 -21.82 -13.59 -3.80
C LYS A 221 -20.55 -13.65 -4.64
N VAL A 222 -20.14 -12.53 -5.24
CA VAL A 222 -18.90 -12.45 -6.04
C VAL A 222 -17.69 -12.81 -5.18
N CYS A 223 -17.60 -12.31 -3.95
CA CYS A 223 -16.54 -12.69 -3.02
C CYS A 223 -16.56 -14.19 -2.68
N ALA A 224 -17.75 -14.78 -2.50
CA ALA A 224 -17.88 -16.21 -2.26
C ALA A 224 -17.41 -17.06 -3.46
N GLU A 225 -17.73 -16.65 -4.69
CA GLU A 225 -17.26 -17.29 -5.93
C GLU A 225 -15.75 -17.21 -6.08
N ILE A 226 -15.15 -16.04 -5.80
CA ILE A 226 -13.69 -15.87 -5.79
C ILE A 226 -13.06 -16.81 -4.77
N VAL A 227 -13.58 -16.85 -3.54
CA VAL A 227 -13.03 -17.74 -2.51
C VAL A 227 -13.22 -19.21 -2.89
N ASP A 228 -14.34 -19.57 -3.50
CA ASP A 228 -14.58 -20.95 -3.96
C ASP A 228 -13.62 -21.35 -5.08
N SER A 229 -13.16 -20.40 -5.92
CA SER A 229 -12.10 -20.63 -6.92
C SER A 229 -10.72 -20.92 -6.31
N PHE A 230 -10.52 -20.59 -5.03
CA PHE A 230 -9.28 -20.92 -4.31
C PHE A 230 -9.18 -22.40 -3.97
N HIS A 231 -10.30 -23.13 -4.01
CA HIS A 231 -10.29 -24.55 -3.80
C HIS A 231 -9.46 -25.25 -4.88
N LYS A 232 -8.79 -26.33 -4.49
CA LYS A 232 -8.12 -27.20 -5.45
C LYS A 232 -9.19 -27.82 -6.35
N SER A 233 -9.23 -27.43 -7.62
CA SER A 233 -9.99 -28.17 -8.62
C SER A 233 -9.43 -29.60 -8.64
N SER A 234 -10.27 -30.58 -8.32
CA SER A 234 -9.89 -31.97 -8.48
C SER A 234 -9.45 -32.15 -9.93
N ILE A 235 -8.23 -32.64 -10.19
CA ILE A 235 -7.98 -33.75 -11.13
C ILE A 235 -6.50 -33.95 -11.48
N THR A 236 -5.60 -32.96 -11.42
CA THR A 236 -4.20 -33.20 -11.84
C THR A 236 -3.22 -33.20 -10.67
N ARG A 237 -2.83 -34.41 -10.25
CA ARG A 237 -1.64 -34.65 -9.39
C ARG A 237 -0.38 -34.44 -10.22
N THR A 238 -0.11 -33.21 -10.63
CA THR A 238 1.21 -32.85 -11.14
C THR A 238 2.18 -32.76 -9.96
N TYR A 239 3.19 -33.63 -9.95
CA TYR A 239 4.28 -33.58 -8.99
C TYR A 239 5.04 -32.27 -9.21
N ASN A 240 4.84 -31.32 -8.31
CA ASN A 240 5.53 -30.04 -8.27
C ASN A 240 6.33 -29.89 -6.98
N PHE A 241 7.20 -28.88 -6.93
CA PHE A 241 8.02 -28.56 -5.76
C PHE A 241 7.21 -28.45 -4.46
N LEU A 242 5.93 -28.04 -4.55
CA LEU A 242 5.03 -27.84 -3.41
C LEU A 242 4.26 -29.10 -2.99
N SER A 243 4.47 -30.24 -3.65
CA SER A 243 3.67 -31.45 -3.42
C SER A 243 3.82 -32.01 -2.00
N TYR A 244 4.95 -31.77 -1.32
CA TYR A 244 5.13 -32.18 0.07
C TYR A 244 4.16 -31.48 1.05
N THR A 245 3.71 -30.26 0.75
CA THR A 245 2.72 -29.57 1.58
C THR A 245 1.32 -30.17 1.41
N LYS A 246 0.97 -30.56 0.17
CA LYS A 246 -0.31 -31.22 -0.13
C LYS A 246 -0.39 -32.59 0.55
N GLN A 247 0.66 -33.40 0.41
CA GLN A 247 0.75 -34.71 1.06
C GLN A 247 0.57 -34.61 2.57
N TRP A 248 1.19 -33.61 3.19
CA TRP A 248 1.04 -33.39 4.62
C TRP A 248 -0.40 -33.00 5.01
N ILE A 249 -1.05 -32.12 4.24
CA ILE A 249 -2.46 -31.79 4.45
C ILE A 249 -3.33 -33.04 4.33
N ASP A 250 -3.14 -33.85 3.29
CA ASP A 250 -3.90 -35.08 3.07
C ASP A 250 -3.79 -36.04 4.27
N LEU A 251 -2.63 -36.09 4.94
CA LEU A 251 -2.40 -36.92 6.13
C LEU A 251 -3.15 -36.40 7.38
N ILE A 252 -3.23 -35.08 7.57
CA ILE A 252 -3.86 -34.48 8.76
C ILE A 252 -5.34 -34.16 8.56
N ASN A 253 -5.80 -34.09 7.31
CA ASN A 253 -7.15 -33.65 6.98
C ASN A 253 -8.17 -34.74 7.32
N ARG A 254 -9.02 -34.48 8.31
CA ARG A 254 -10.14 -35.34 8.71
C ARG A 254 -11.48 -34.90 8.08
N GLY A 255 -11.44 -34.35 6.87
CA GLY A 255 -12.60 -33.72 6.20
C GLY A 255 -12.90 -32.29 6.68
N GLY A 256 -12.02 -31.73 7.52
CA GLY A 256 -12.18 -30.41 8.13
C GLY A 256 -11.36 -29.30 7.45
N VAL A 257 -10.41 -29.64 6.60
CA VAL A 257 -9.49 -28.68 5.98
C VAL A 257 -9.97 -28.34 4.59
N TYR A 258 -10.01 -27.05 4.27
CA TYR A 258 -10.30 -26.57 2.94
C TYR A 258 -9.01 -26.59 2.13
N GLU A 259 -8.90 -27.52 1.18
CA GLU A 259 -7.72 -27.65 0.33
C GLU A 259 -7.62 -26.46 -0.63
N ILE A 260 -6.50 -25.75 -0.60
CA ILE A 260 -6.23 -24.61 -1.46
C ILE A 260 -5.32 -24.98 -2.63
N ASN A 261 -5.51 -24.31 -3.77
CA ASN A 261 -4.61 -24.40 -4.90
C ASN A 261 -3.22 -23.79 -4.59
N ASP A 262 -2.25 -23.98 -5.48
CA ASP A 262 -0.87 -23.54 -5.24
C ASP A 262 -0.71 -22.02 -5.33
N ASP A 263 -1.48 -21.33 -6.18
CA ASP A 263 -1.41 -19.88 -6.32
C ASP A 263 -1.83 -19.17 -5.04
N VAL A 264 -2.90 -19.66 -4.41
CA VAL A 264 -3.39 -19.15 -3.12
C VAL A 264 -2.36 -19.44 -2.02
N PHE A 265 -1.76 -20.64 -2.01
CA PHE A 265 -0.69 -20.94 -1.08
C PHE A 265 0.52 -19.98 -1.26
N ILE A 266 0.95 -19.72 -2.50
CA ILE A 266 2.05 -18.79 -2.81
C ILE A 266 1.70 -17.37 -2.35
N PHE A 267 0.44 -16.95 -2.50
CA PHE A 267 -0.02 -15.66 -1.99
C PHE A 267 0.13 -15.56 -0.47
N PHE A 268 -0.37 -16.53 0.30
CA PHE A 268 -0.20 -16.55 1.76
C PHE A 268 1.27 -16.66 2.18
N ARG A 269 2.09 -17.42 1.43
CA ARG A 269 3.54 -17.49 1.63
C ARG A 269 4.21 -16.13 1.49
N ARG A 270 3.86 -15.36 0.46
CA ARG A 270 4.38 -14.00 0.28
C ARG A 270 3.92 -13.07 1.40
N MET A 271 2.65 -13.16 1.80
CA MET A 271 2.15 -12.37 2.93
C MET A 271 2.90 -12.67 4.23
N GLU A 272 3.12 -13.95 4.55
CA GLU A 272 3.87 -14.36 5.75
C GLU A 272 5.30 -13.82 5.74
N LEU A 273 5.98 -13.87 4.59
CA LEU A 273 7.33 -13.31 4.46
C LEU A 273 7.35 -11.80 4.72
N VAL A 274 6.38 -11.05 4.18
CA VAL A 274 6.24 -9.62 4.44
C VAL A 274 5.94 -9.36 5.92
N VAL A 275 5.04 -10.14 6.54
CA VAL A 275 4.71 -10.00 7.96
C VAL A 275 5.94 -10.25 8.85
N ARG A 276 6.75 -11.27 8.55
CA ARG A 276 7.98 -11.57 9.30
C ARG A 276 9.03 -10.45 9.21
N GLN A 277 9.10 -9.75 8.08
CA GLN A 277 9.98 -8.59 7.94
C GLN A 277 9.65 -7.51 8.97
N TYR A 278 8.36 -7.29 9.26
CA TYR A 278 7.95 -6.24 10.21
C TYR A 278 7.84 -6.71 11.66
N LEU A 279 7.58 -7.99 11.92
CA LEU A 279 7.40 -8.51 13.29
C LEU A 279 8.71 -8.91 13.96
N ASN A 280 9.76 -9.24 13.20
CA ASN A 280 11.03 -9.68 13.78
C ASN A 280 11.99 -8.52 14.13
N ASP A 281 11.72 -7.31 13.64
CA ASP A 281 12.48 -6.10 13.98
C ASP A 281 12.08 -5.51 15.34
N SER A 282 10.96 -5.94 15.91
CA SER A 282 10.68 -5.72 17.33
C SER A 282 11.36 -6.82 18.14
N ASP A 283 12.47 -6.48 18.78
CA ASP A 283 13.04 -7.23 19.89
C ASP A 283 11.94 -7.88 20.73
N ALA A 284 12.13 -9.16 21.00
CA ALA A 284 11.27 -10.05 21.74
C ALA A 284 10.96 -9.55 23.17
N SER A 285 10.09 -8.55 23.29
CA SER A 285 9.45 -8.13 24.53
C SER A 285 7.95 -7.92 24.37
N LEU A 286 7.31 -8.59 23.40
CA LEU A 286 5.92 -8.99 23.58
C LEU A 286 5.90 -10.16 24.57
N SER A 287 6.25 -9.86 25.83
CA SER A 287 5.71 -10.59 26.95
C SER A 287 4.20 -10.44 26.85
N VAL A 288 3.55 -11.39 26.18
CA VAL A 288 2.12 -11.60 26.31
C VAL A 288 1.93 -11.86 27.79
N SER A 289 1.60 -10.81 28.54
CA SER A 289 1.40 -10.89 29.98
C SER A 289 0.40 -12.02 30.23
N LYS A 290 0.89 -13.06 30.93
CA LYS A 290 0.07 -14.20 31.39
C LYS A 290 -1.17 -13.74 32.18
N ASP A 291 -1.20 -12.48 32.63
CA ASP A 291 -2.28 -11.84 33.37
C ASP A 291 -3.65 -11.83 32.67
N ILE A 292 -3.74 -12.02 31.35
CA ILE A 292 -5.05 -12.09 30.65
C ILE A 292 -5.65 -13.50 30.72
N LEU A 293 -4.84 -14.55 30.93
CA LEU A 293 -5.33 -15.93 31.01
C LEU A 293 -5.73 -16.36 32.43
N GLU A 294 -5.22 -15.70 33.48
CA GLU A 294 -5.55 -16.06 34.86
C GLU A 294 -6.82 -15.38 35.42
N LYS A 295 -7.45 -14.46 34.69
CA LYS A 295 -8.72 -13.80 35.11
C LYS A 295 -10.00 -14.44 34.55
N LYS A 296 -9.92 -15.62 33.93
CA LYS A 296 -11.10 -16.35 33.41
C LYS A 296 -11.16 -17.85 33.77
N ILE A 297 -10.54 -18.23 34.89
CA ILE A 297 -10.85 -19.48 35.61
C ILE A 297 -11.26 -19.07 37.03
#